data_AF-G2J7N5-F1
#
_entry.id   AF-G2J7N5-F1
#
_cell.length_a   1.000
_cell.length_b   1.000
_cell.length_c   1.000
_cell.angle_alpha   90.00
_cell.angle_beta   90.00
_cell.angle_gamma   90.00
#
_symmetry.space_group_name_H-M   'P 1'
#
loop_
_entity.id
_entity.type
_entity.pdbx_description
1 polymer ?
#
loop_
_entity_poly.entity_id
_entity_poly.type
_entity_poly.pdbx_seq_one_letter_code
_entity_poly.pdbx_strand_id
1 'polypeptide(L)' 'MAAAIFDTHQFVRKLKASGFDERQAEALTEAIRASHESSEVATKHDLAEMKFELLKWVVGLSFAQIGLLIGILMKFM' A
#
# COMPACT_ATOMS: atom_id res chain seq x y z
N MET A 1 -4.40 0.23 -11.50
CA MET A 1 -3.00 0.48 -11.09
C MET A 1 -2.35 1.41 -12.09
N ALA A 2 -1.86 2.57 -11.66
CA ALA A 2 -0.82 3.26 -12.42
C ALA A 2 0.49 2.91 -11.70
N ALA A 3 1.14 1.82 -12.12
CA ALA A 3 2.52 1.58 -11.72
C ALA A 3 3.33 2.73 -12.32
N ALA A 4 4.07 3.46 -11.49
CA ALA A 4 5.08 4.37 -12.02
C ALA A 4 6.11 3.48 -12.73
N ILE A 5 6.07 3.44 -14.06
CA ILE A 5 7.00 2.64 -14.86
C ILE A 5 8.38 3.22 -14.60
N PHE A 6 9.26 2.42 -14.00
CA PHE A 6 10.65 2.80 -13.85
C PHE A 6 11.33 2.71 -15.22
N ASP A 7 11.56 3.86 -15.85
CA ASP A 7 12.25 3.95 -17.13
C ASP A 7 13.77 3.80 -16.92
N THR A 8 14.23 2.55 -16.99
CA THR A 8 15.64 2.15 -16.90
C THR A 8 16.52 2.96 -17.84
N HIS A 9 16.05 3.23 -19.07
CA HIS A 9 16.86 3.92 -20.08
C HIS A 9 16.99 5.42 -19.78
N GLN A 10 15.91 6.08 -19.34
CA GLN A 10 15.97 7.47 -18.89
C GLN A 10 16.88 7.62 -17.66
N PHE A 11 16.85 6.65 -16.74
CA PHE A 11 17.65 6.66 -15.52
C PHE A 11 19.15 6.50 -15.82
N VAL A 12 19.55 5.53 -16.65
CA VAL A 12 20.93 5.37 -17.15
C VAL A 12 21.43 6.66 -17.82
N ARG A 13 20.62 7.27 -18.69
CA ARG A 13 21.00 8.53 -19.36
C ARG A 13 21.25 9.68 -18.37
N LYS A 14 20.44 9.80 -17.32
CA LYS A 14 20.65 10.81 -16.28
C LYS A 14 21.94 10.56 -15.49
N LEU A 15 22.25 9.32 -15.15
CA LEU A 15 23.48 8.96 -14.45
C LEU A 15 24.72 9.28 -15.31
N LYS A 16 24.70 8.92 -16.59
CA LYS A 16 25.77 9.27 -17.53
C LYS A 16 25.96 10.77 -17.70
N ALA A 17 24.86 11.53 -17.81
CA ALA A 17 24.91 12.99 -17.84
C ALA A 17 25.47 13.62 -16.56
N SER A 18 25.46 12.87 -15.45
CA SER A 18 26.03 13.28 -14.16
C SER A 18 27.48 12.83 -13.95
N GLY A 19 28.11 12.21 -14.97
CA GLY A 19 29.52 11.80 -14.94
C GLY A 19 29.77 10.34 -14.56
N PHE A 20 28.72 9.52 -14.44
CA PHE A 20 28.87 8.07 -14.24
C PHE A 20 29.28 7.42 -15.56
N ASP A 21 30.16 6.43 -15.50
CA ASP A 21 30.42 5.58 -16.68
C ASP A 21 29.25 4.63 -16.95
N GLU A 22 29.23 4.00 -18.13
CA GLU A 22 28.16 3.10 -18.55
C GLU A 22 27.93 1.97 -17.54
N ARG A 23 29.01 1.33 -17.08
CA ARG A 23 28.92 0.16 -16.20
C ARG A 23 28.37 0.55 -14.84
N GLN A 24 28.79 1.71 -14.32
CA GLN A 24 28.27 2.25 -13.06
C GLN A 24 26.80 2.63 -13.19
N ALA A 25 26.42 3.26 -14.30
CA ALA A 25 25.04 3.67 -14.55
C ALA A 25 24.11 2.45 -14.66
N GLU A 26 24.50 1.44 -15.43
CA GLU A 26 23.76 0.19 -15.58
C GLU A 26 23.65 -0.56 -14.24
N ALA A 27 24.76 -0.74 -13.52
CA ALA A 27 24.77 -1.47 -12.25
C ALA A 27 23.89 -0.81 -11.18
N LEU A 28 23.94 0.52 -11.07
CA LEU A 28 23.09 1.25 -10.12
C LEU A 28 21.61 1.18 -10.51
N THR A 29 21.33 1.29 -11.82
CA THR A 29 19.95 1.19 -12.33
C THR A 29 19.36 -0.17 -12.03
N GLU A 30 20.12 -1.24 -12.23
CA GLU A 30 19.69 -2.61 -11.97
C GLU A 30 19.46 -2.85 -10.47
N ALA A 31 20.35 -2.35 -9.60
CA ALA A 31 20.17 -2.46 -8.16
C ALA A 31 18.87 -1.77 -7.67
N ILE A 32 18.55 -0.59 -8.20
CA ILE A 32 17.31 0.12 -7.85
C ILE A 32 16.08 -0.58 -8.42
N ARG A 33 16.14 -1.07 -9.66
CA ARG A 33 15.06 -1.84 -10.28
C ARG A 33 14.72 -3.09 -9.45
N ALA A 34 15.73 -3.87 -9.07
CA ALA A 34 15.55 -5.06 -8.25
C ALA A 34 14.94 -4.75 -6.87
N SER A 35 15.29 -3.59 -6.28
CA SER A 35 14.67 -3.12 -5.02
C SER A 35 13.20 -2.70 -5.19
N HIS A 36 12.79 -2.25 -6.37
CA HIS A 36 11.40 -1.88 -6.67
C HIS A 36 10.55 -3.11 -7.03
N GLU A 37 11.11 -4.10 -7.73
CA GLU A 37 10.41 -5.35 -8.07
C GLU A 37 10.09 -6.21 -6.83
N SER A 38 10.83 -6.04 -5.74
CA SER A 38 10.62 -6.75 -4.47
C SER A 38 9.65 -6.06 -3.50
N SER A 39 9.14 -4.87 -3.82
CA SER A 39 8.20 -4.15 -2.96
C SER A 39 6.76 -4.42 -3.39
N GLU A 40 6.13 -5.47 -2.83
CA GLU A 40 4.68 -5.59 -2.86
C GLU A 40 4.07 -4.46 -2.01
N VAL A 41 3.83 -3.31 -2.65
CA VAL A 41 3.18 -2.17 -2.01
C VAL A 41 1.67 -2.31 -2.12
N ALA A 42 0.97 -2.27 -0.99
CA ALA A 42 -0.48 -2.18 -0.98
C ALA A 42 -0.91 -0.93 -1.75
N THR A 43 -1.80 -1.10 -2.73
CA THR A 43 -2.31 0.01 -3.51
C THR A 43 -3.29 0.84 -2.70
N LYS A 44 -3.55 2.07 -3.16
CA LYS A 44 -4.60 2.92 -2.56
C LYS A 44 -5.97 2.24 -2.56
N HIS A 45 -6.21 1.36 -3.54
CA HIS A 45 -7.44 0.59 -3.64
C HIS A 45 -7.52 -0.47 -2.53
N ASP A 46 -6.46 -1.26 -2.35
CA ASP A 46 -6.38 -2.30 -1.31
C ASP A 46 -6.56 -1.68 0.09
N LEU A 47 -5.97 -0.49 0.32
CA LEU A 47 -6.18 0.24 1.57
C LEU A 47 -7.63 0.72 1.75
N ALA A 48 -8.30 1.14 0.67
CA ALA A 48 -9.70 1.57 0.73
C ALA A 48 -10.64 0.39 0.99
N GLU A 49 -10.37 -0.76 0.38
CA GLU A 49 -11.11 -2.01 0.61
C GLU A 49 -10.96 -2.46 2.06
N MET A 50 -9.74 -2.53 2.59
CA MET A 50 -9.49 -2.89 3.99
C MET A 50 -10.17 -1.92 4.96
N LYS A 51 -10.18 -0.61 4.67
CA LYS A 51 -10.92 0.38 5.47
C LYS A 51 -12.42 0.11 5.47
N PHE A 52 -12.99 -0.25 4.33
CA PHE A 52 -14.41 -0.56 4.23
C PHE A 52 -14.77 -1.83 5.00
N GLU A 53 -13.95 -2.88 4.88
CA GLU A 53 -14.15 -4.11 5.66
C GLU A 53 -14.07 -3.86 7.17
N LEU A 54 -13.08 -3.08 7.62
CA LEU A 54 -12.97 -2.67 9.01
C LEU A 54 -14.21 -1.89 9.47
N LEU A 55 -14.69 -0.93 8.67
CA LEU A 55 -15.87 -0.15 9.00
C LEU A 55 -17.11 -1.04 9.15
N LYS A 56 -17.30 -2.00 8.23
CA LYS A 56 -18.41 -2.97 8.26
C LYS A 56 -18.43 -3.75 9.58
N TRP A 57 -17.27 -4.26 10.01
CA TRP A 57 -17.15 -5.02 11.26
C TRP A 57 -17.32 -4.14 12.50
N VAL A 58 -16.72 -2.95 12.51
CA VAL A 58 -16.85 -2.00 13.63
C VAL A 58 -18.30 -1.59 13.83
N VAL A 59 -19.01 -1.27 12.75
CA VAL A 59 -20.43 -0.89 12.81
C VAL A 59 -21.27 -2.08 13.28
N GLY A 60 -21.07 -3.27 12.71
CA GLY A 60 -21.78 -4.48 13.11
C GLY A 60 -21.60 -4.82 14.59
N LEU A 61 -20.35 -4.77 15.09
CA LEU A 61 -20.06 -5.04 16.49
C LEU A 61 -20.64 -3.97 17.42
N SER A 62 -20.61 -2.70 17.02
CA SER A 62 -21.19 -1.60 17.80
C SER A 62 -22.70 -1.79 18.01
N PHE A 63 -23.44 -2.16 16.97
CA PHE A 63 -24.86 -2.46 17.09
C PHE A 63 -25.14 -3.70 17.93
N ALA A 64 -24.31 -4.75 17.79
CA ALA A 64 -24.43 -5.94 18.63
C ALA A 64 -24.25 -5.61 20.13
N GLN A 65 -23.25 -4.79 20.48
CA GLN A 65 -23.03 -4.37 21.87
C GLN A 65 -24.17 -3.49 22.41
N ILE A 66 -24.67 -2.55 21.60
CA ILE A 66 -25.81 -1.71 22.00
C ILE A 66 -27.05 -2.59 22.25
N GLY A 67 -27.35 -3.52 21.35
CA GLY A 67 -28.46 -4.46 21.50
C GLY A 67 -28.32 -5.32 22.75
N LEU A 68 -27.10 -5.81 23.04
CA LEU A 68 -26.81 -6.56 24.26
C LEU A 68 -27.07 -5.74 25.53
N LEU A 69 -26.58 -4.49 25.59
CA LEU A 69 -26.80 -3.60 26.73
C LEU A 69 -28.28 -3.30 26.95
N ILE A 70 -29.04 -3.03 25.88
CA ILE A 70 -30.48 -2.81 25.94
C ILE A 70 -31.20 -4.06 26.46
N GLY A 71 -30.86 -5.24 25.92
CA GLY A 71 -31.45 -6.50 26.35
C GLY A 71 -31.18 -6.82 27.83
N ILE A 72 -29.97 -6.52 28.31
CA ILE A 72 -29.64 -6.64 29.74
C ILE A 72 -30.47 -5.68 30.57
N LEU A 73 -30.58 -4.41 30.16
CA LEU A 73 -31.37 -3.40 30.88
C LEU A 73 -32.85 -3.79 30.98
N MET A 74 -33.46 -4.27 29.89
CA MET A 74 -34.85 -4.75 29.87
C MET A 74 -35.10 -5.96 30.77
N LYS A 75 -34.07 -6.76 31.08
CA LYS A 75 -34.19 -7.89 32.01
C LYS A 75 -34.23 -7.45 33.48
N PHE A 76 -33.67 -6.29 33.80
CA PHE A 76 -33.60 -5.75 35.16
C PHE A 76 -34.70 -4.74 35.50
N MET A 77 -35.46 -4.28 34.50
CA MET A 77 -36.65 -3.45 34.65
C MET A 77 -37.90 -4.33 34.70
#